data_AF-A0A6M8VHU1-F1
#
_entry.id   AF-A0A6M8VHU1-F1
#
_cell.length_a   1.000
_cell.length_b   1.000
_cell.length_c   1.000
_cell.angle_alpha   90.00
_cell.angle_beta   90.00
_cell.angle_gamma   90.00
#
_symmetry.space_group_name_H-M   'P 1'
#
loop_
_entity.id
_entity.type
_entity.pdbx_description
1 polymer ?
#
loop_
_entity_poly.entity_id
_entity_poly.type
_entity_poly.pdbx_seq_one_letter_code
_entity_poly.pdbx_strand_id
1 'polypeptide(L)'
;MSNISVRLPAAIERGLEEEARRTERNRSDLVREAVGEYLTRKERERLINEMKAAARALYSNPEAIREGVEIAEEGLEDWLESIEREERAAGIDAAKRWWD
;
A
#
# COMPACT_ATOMS: atom_id res chain seq x y z
N MET A 1 -3.72 28.58 8.03
CA MET A 1 -4.97 27.78 8.07
C MET A 1 -6.01 28.47 7.22
N SER A 2 -6.82 27.70 6.48
CA SER A 2 -7.94 28.19 5.67
C SER A 2 -9.24 27.67 6.27
N ASN A 3 -10.31 28.48 6.25
CA ASN A 3 -11.62 28.08 6.74
C ASN A 3 -12.50 27.62 5.59
N ILE A 4 -13.22 26.51 5.79
CA ILE A 4 -14.18 25.95 4.85
C ILE A 4 -15.51 25.77 5.59
N SER A 5 -16.61 26.20 4.97
CA SER A 5 -17.97 25.94 5.47
C SER A 5 -18.63 24.89 4.58
N VAL A 6 -19.07 23.79 5.19
CA VAL A 6 -19.71 22.66 4.49
C VAL A 6 -20.99 22.32 5.24
N ARG A 7 -22.09 22.04 4.51
CA ARG A 7 -23.29 21.46 5.12
C ARG A 7 -23.19 19.95 5.10
N LEU A 8 -23.41 19.33 6.24
CA LEU A 8 -23.40 17.88 6.38
C LEU A 8 -24.84 17.37 6.51
N PRO A 9 -25.12 16.14 6.04
CA PRO A 9 -26.38 15.48 6.37
C PRO A 9 -26.53 15.32 7.89
N ALA A 10 -27.74 15.51 8.41
CA ALA A 10 -28.01 15.46 9.85
C ALA A 10 -27.56 14.15 10.51
N ALA A 11 -27.56 13.04 9.77
CA ALA A 11 -27.04 11.76 10.28
C ALA A 11 -25.54 11.80 10.57
N ILE A 12 -24.74 12.45 9.70
CA ILE A 12 -23.30 12.60 9.88
C ILE A 12 -23.00 13.58 11.02
N GLU A 13 -23.75 14.67 11.12
CA GLU A 13 -23.61 15.63 12.23
C GLU A 13 -23.82 14.96 13.59
N ARG A 14 -24.90 14.17 13.73
CA ARG A 14 -25.17 13.40 14.96
C ARG A 14 -24.04 12.43 15.29
N GLY A 15 -23.54 11.70 14.29
CA GLY A 15 -22.41 10.79 14.48
C GLY A 15 -21.13 11.50 14.93
N LEU A 16 -20.79 12.63 14.31
CA LEU A 16 -19.65 13.46 14.72
C LEU A 16 -19.79 13.98 16.15
N GLU A 17 -20.99 14.34 16.57
CA GLU A 17 -21.26 14.88 17.90
C GLU A 17 -21.21 13.82 18.99
N GLU A 18 -21.64 12.60 18.68
CA GLU A 18 -21.49 11.45 19.55
C GLU A 18 -20.03 11.02 19.69
N GLU A 19 -19.29 10.94 18.58
CA GLU A 19 -17.88 10.56 18.60
C GLU A 19 -17.02 11.61 19.32
N ALA A 20 -17.25 12.89 19.04
CA ALA A 20 -16.62 14.00 19.75
C ALA A 20 -16.78 13.90 21.27
N ARG A 21 -17.98 13.51 21.73
CA ARG A 21 -18.27 13.32 23.15
C ARG A 21 -17.55 12.11 23.72
N ARG A 22 -17.50 10.99 23.00
CA ARG A 22 -16.84 9.75 23.44
C ARG A 22 -15.33 9.89 23.54
N THR A 23 -14.72 10.63 22.61
CA THR A 23 -13.26 10.79 22.54
C THR A 23 -12.76 12.06 23.23
N GLU A 24 -13.65 12.90 23.75
CA GLU A 24 -13.33 14.23 24.30
C GLU A 24 -12.59 15.14 23.30
N ARG A 25 -12.97 15.06 22.02
CA ARG A 25 -12.32 15.80 20.92
C ARG A 25 -13.28 16.78 20.27
N ASN A 26 -12.75 17.83 19.65
CA ASN A 26 -13.58 18.76 18.89
C ASN A 26 -14.04 18.14 17.56
N ARG A 27 -15.29 18.42 17.17
CA ARG A 27 -15.84 18.01 15.86
C ARG A 27 -14.94 18.43 14.70
N SER A 28 -14.34 19.61 14.76
CA SER A 28 -13.43 20.10 13.72
C SER A 28 -12.16 19.27 13.59
N ASP A 29 -11.67 18.68 14.69
CA ASP A 29 -10.46 17.84 14.66
C ASP A 29 -10.78 16.49 14.05
N LEU A 30 -11.93 15.90 14.41
CA LEU A 30 -12.44 14.68 13.79
C LEU A 30 -12.69 14.85 12.29
N VAL A 31 -13.28 15.98 11.88
CA VAL A 31 -13.49 16.29 10.45
C VAL A 31 -12.16 16.43 9.73
N ARG A 32 -11.18 17.14 10.31
CA ARG A 32 -9.85 17.30 9.70
C ARG A 32 -9.14 15.97 9.52
N GLU A 33 -9.18 15.11 10.53
CA GLU A 33 -8.61 13.77 10.48
C GLU A 33 -9.29 12.92 9.40
N ALA A 34 -10.62 12.83 9.42
CA ALA A 34 -11.37 12.05 8.44
C ALA A 34 -11.12 12.51 6.98
N VAL A 35 -11.01 13.83 6.77
CA VAL A 35 -10.63 14.38 5.45
C VAL A 35 -9.20 14.00 5.07
N GLY A 36 -8.24 14.09 6.00
CA GLY A 36 -6.86 13.69 5.77
C GLY A 36 -6.71 12.21 5.42
N GLU A 37 -7.41 11.34 6.13
CA GLU A 37 -7.44 9.90 5.87
C GLU A 37 -8.09 9.60 4.51
N TYR A 38 -9.21 10.25 4.21
CA TYR A 38 -9.90 10.09 2.93
C TYR A 38 -8.99 10.46 1.75
N LEU A 39 -8.29 11.60 1.85
CA LEU A 39 -7.39 12.06 0.80
C LEU A 39 -6.20 11.12 0.63
N THR A 40 -5.57 10.71 1.73
CA THR A 40 -4.45 9.74 1.71
C THR A 40 -4.88 8.42 1.06
N ARG A 41 -6.05 7.89 1.45
CA ARG A 41 -6.59 6.67 0.88
C ARG A 41 -6.86 6.82 -0.62
N LYS A 42 -7.45 7.94 -1.04
CA LYS A 42 -7.74 8.20 -2.45
C LYS A 42 -6.49 8.32 -3.29
N GLU A 43 -5.43 8.93 -2.75
CA GLU A 43 -4.16 9.02 -3.45
C GLU A 43 -3.52 7.65 -3.65
N ARG A 44 -3.49 6.84 -2.59
CA ARG A 44 -3.02 5.45 -2.68
C ARG A 44 -3.83 4.63 -3.68
N GLU A 45 -5.15 4.79 -3.70
CA GLU A 45 -6.02 4.12 -4.68
C GLU A 45 -5.68 4.51 -6.12
N ARG A 46 -5.43 5.81 -6.40
CA ARG A 46 -5.01 6.27 -7.73
C ARG A 46 -3.69 5.65 -8.15
N LEU A 47 -2.68 5.74 -7.29
CA LEU A 47 -1.35 5.18 -7.56
C LEU A 47 -1.44 3.67 -7.87
N ILE A 48 -2.16 2.90 -7.05
CA ILE A 48 -2.33 1.45 -7.28
C ILE A 48 -3.04 1.19 -8.61
N ASN A 49 -4.03 1.99 -8.98
CA ASN A 49 -4.74 1.82 -10.24
C ASN A 49 -3.85 2.14 -11.45
N GLU A 50 -3.01 3.17 -11.36
CA GLU A 50 -2.00 3.50 -12.37
C GLU A 50 -0.97 2.38 -12.52
N MET A 51 -0.44 1.86 -11.40
CA MET A 51 0.46 0.70 -11.41
C MET A 51 -0.18 -0.52 -12.06
N LYS A 52 -1.45 -0.82 -11.73
CA LYS A 52 -2.19 -1.93 -12.36
C LYS A 52 -2.37 -1.72 -13.86
N ALA A 53 -2.63 -0.50 -14.30
CA ALA A 53 -2.75 -0.18 -15.72
C ALA A 53 -1.40 -0.38 -16.45
N ALA A 54 -0.31 0.12 -15.88
CA ALA A 54 1.03 -0.07 -16.41
C ALA A 54 1.42 -1.56 -16.48
N ALA A 55 1.18 -2.32 -15.41
CA ALA A 55 1.43 -3.75 -15.39
C ALA A 55 0.63 -4.49 -16.48
N ARG A 56 -0.67 -4.18 -16.63
CA ARG A 56 -1.49 -4.76 -17.71
C ARG A 56 -0.95 -4.44 -19.09
N ALA A 57 -0.48 -3.21 -19.33
CA ALA A 57 0.12 -2.83 -20.59
C ALA A 57 1.41 -3.61 -20.86
N LEU A 58 2.27 -3.77 -19.83
CA LEU A 58 3.51 -4.54 -19.92
C LEU A 58 3.24 -6.02 -20.23
N TYR A 59 2.33 -6.65 -19.49
CA TYR A 59 1.92 -8.04 -19.71
C TYR A 59 1.16 -8.26 -21.03
N SER A 60 0.70 -7.20 -21.68
CA SER A 60 0.12 -7.30 -23.02
C SER A 60 1.18 -7.21 -24.12
N ASN A 61 2.44 -6.95 -23.78
CA ASN A 61 3.58 -6.91 -24.70
C ASN A 61 4.43 -8.19 -24.57
N PRO A 62 4.39 -9.10 -25.57
CA PRO A 62 5.18 -10.34 -25.54
C PRO A 62 6.70 -10.15 -25.51
N GLU A 63 7.23 -9.06 -26.06
CA GLU A 63 8.67 -8.76 -26.01
C GLU A 63 9.09 -8.38 -24.58
N ALA A 64 8.31 -7.53 -23.92
CA ALA A 64 8.57 -7.14 -22.54
C ALA A 64 8.45 -8.33 -21.55
N ILE A 65 7.54 -9.27 -21.82
CA ILE A 65 7.48 -10.52 -21.06
C ILE A 65 8.75 -11.34 -21.25
N ARG A 66 9.22 -11.48 -22.49
CA ARG A 66 10.42 -12.27 -22.80
C ARG A 66 11.67 -11.67 -22.14
N GLU A 67 11.87 -10.37 -22.30
CA GLU A 67 12.96 -9.64 -21.65
C GLU A 67 12.89 -9.79 -20.12
N GLY A 68 11.70 -9.70 -19.53
CA GLY A 68 11.52 -9.91 -18.09
C GLY A 68 11.86 -11.32 -17.62
N VAL A 69 11.59 -12.35 -18.43
CA VAL A 69 11.99 -13.74 -18.15
C VAL A 69 13.49 -13.91 -18.29
N GLU A 70 14.10 -13.38 -19.35
CA GLU A 70 15.56 -13.41 -19.56
C GLU A 70 16.30 -12.76 -18.38
N ILE A 71 15.86 -11.58 -17.93
CA ILE A 71 16.44 -10.92 -16.74
C ILE A 71 16.27 -11.76 -15.47
N ALA A 72 15.11 -12.41 -15.30
CA ALA A 72 14.86 -13.26 -14.13
C ALA A 72 15.76 -14.50 -14.14
N GLU A 73 15.95 -15.13 -15.30
CA GLU A 73 16.82 -16.29 -15.49
C GLU A 73 18.29 -15.90 -15.28
N GLU A 74 18.76 -14.78 -15.85
CA GLU A 74 20.12 -14.26 -15.63
C GLU A 74 20.41 -13.93 -14.16
N GLY A 75 19.41 -13.40 -13.43
CA GLY A 75 19.54 -13.07 -12.01
C GLY A 75 19.51 -14.28 -11.08
N LEU A 76 18.96 -15.41 -11.52
CA LEU A 76 18.74 -16.59 -10.68
C LEU A 76 19.95 -17.53 -10.62
N GLU A 77 20.74 -17.63 -11.68
CA GLU A 77 21.72 -18.72 -11.82
C GLU A 77 22.85 -18.68 -10.78
N ASP A 78 23.36 -17.51 -10.40
CA ASP A 78 24.48 -17.41 -9.44
C ASP A 78 24.10 -16.79 -8.08
N TRP A 79 23.11 -15.89 -8.07
CA TRP A 79 22.80 -15.08 -6.89
C TRP A 79 22.04 -15.87 -5.82
N LEU A 80 21.09 -16.72 -6.23
CA LEU A 80 20.30 -17.53 -5.30
C LEU A 80 21.19 -18.54 -4.56
N GLU A 81 22.08 -19.22 -5.29
CA GLU A 81 23.04 -20.17 -4.71
C GLU A 81 24.07 -19.49 -3.79
N SER A 82 24.41 -18.21 -4.04
CA SER A 82 25.24 -17.43 -3.13
C SER A 82 24.51 -17.15 -1.82
N ILE A 83 23.26 -16.69 -1.89
CA ILE A 83 22.44 -16.42 -0.71
C ILE A 83 22.22 -17.67 0.12
N GLU A 84 21.85 -18.80 -0.50
CA GLU A 84 21.67 -20.06 0.22
C GLU A 84 22.95 -20.53 0.93
N ARG A 85 24.13 -20.28 0.34
CA ARG A 85 25.42 -20.56 0.98
C ARG A 85 25.66 -19.66 2.18
N GLU A 86 25.41 -18.36 2.04
CA GLU A 86 25.56 -17.37 3.11
C GLU A 86 24.60 -17.62 4.27
N GLU A 87 23.33 -17.91 3.99
CA GLU A 87 22.31 -18.23 4.99
C GLU A 87 22.66 -19.50 5.77
N ARG A 88 23.09 -20.56 5.07
CA ARG A 88 23.56 -21.80 5.70
C ARG A 88 24.81 -21.57 6.56
N ALA A 89 25.74 -20.73 6.10
CA ALA A 89 26.92 -20.35 6.88
C ALA A 89 26.57 -19.53 8.13
N ALA A 90 25.50 -18.73 8.06
CA ALA A 90 24.93 -18.00 9.19
C ALA A 90 24.07 -18.87 10.13
N GLY A 91 23.92 -20.18 9.84
CA GLY A 91 23.12 -21.12 10.62
C GLY A 91 21.62 -20.96 10.44
N ILE A 92 21.17 -20.29 9.38
CA ILE A 92 19.77 -20.19 9.00
C ILE A 92 19.37 -21.47 8.28
N ASP A 93 18.32 -22.13 8.77
CA ASP A 93 17.75 -23.31 8.13
C ASP A 93 16.83 -22.87 6.98
N ALA A 94 17.32 -23.00 5.75
CA ALA A 94 16.56 -22.71 4.53
C ALA A 94 15.27 -23.55 4.39
N ALA A 95 15.16 -24.71 5.07
CA ALA A 95 13.95 -25.51 5.08
C ALA A 95 12.87 -24.98 6.04
N LYS A 96 13.22 -24.03 6.93
CA LYS A 96 12.29 -23.41 7.86
C LYS A 96 11.65 -22.19 7.20
N ARG A 97 10.35 -22.29 6.91
CA ARG A 97 9.57 -21.18 6.35
C ARG A 97 9.48 -20.04 7.37
N TRP A 98 9.71 -18.80 6.94
CA TRP A 98 9.68 -17.62 7.81
C TRP A 98 8.26 -17.17 8.20
N TRP A 99 7.23 -17.77 7.58
CA TRP A 99 5.82 -17.42 7.76
C TRP A 99 5.01 -18.45 8.55
N ASP A 100 5.67 -19.46 9.13
CA ASP A 100 5.10 -20.34 10.15
C ASP A 100 5.58 -19.89 11.55
#